data_AF-E1R251-F1
#
_entry.id   AF-E1R251-F1
#
_cell.length_a   1.000
_cell.length_b   1.000
_cell.length_c   1.000
_cell.angle_alpha   90.00
_cell.angle_beta   90.00
_cell.angle_gamma   90.00
#
_symmetry.space_group_name_H-M   'P 1'
#
loop_
_entity.id
_entity.type
_entity.pdbx_description
1 polymer ?
#
loop_
_entity_poly.entity_id
_entity_poly.type
_entity_poly.pdbx_seq_one_letter_code
_entity_poly.pdbx_strand_id
1 'polypeptide(L)'
;MLISKVREDADLLVVGGGPAGLGAAIEAGRRGARVLLVDEHNRPGGQLFKQIHKFFGSHAHYAGSRGFEIGNRLLIDARDAGVSVLLSTKVLGIFPDRRVSLLTDGQKVVTIKPRAVVLATGGGERGASFPGWTLPGVITAGAAQTFCNIHRVLPGKRVVMMGSGNVGLIVAYQLLQAGADVIALVEAKEEIGGYQVHGSKILRAGVPICTGHTVKEARGSTHVEEVVIAAVDASCSEIPGTEKSLQADTLCLAVGLTSDQRLATMAGCRLCFSPEFGGTIPWHDKNLETSIPGIFVAGDCAGIEEANTALDEGRIAGIGAACALRTISEAEREAATAEIWDRLNDLRSGSFGTRRRMGKERIMRSGHGQEISCSDCEASGTVTDNTDTVPTESCPDSFLIGDDHPPVGKGKKPVAVFYCDQDIPCNPCISACPVGAITMTPSLTGIPRLDSDLCTGCGRCLSVCPGQAIVLFREEYGQSQSTLTFVYEYLPLPQKGERVRAVDRFGAVLCNAEVIRVSQTQQQNRSPLVTIAYDRLYADRVRFIERKREEL
;
A
#
# COMPACT_ATOMS: atom_id res chain seq x y z
N MET A 1 -12.22 -16.98 33.59
CA MET A 1 -13.62 -16.56 33.83
C MET A 1 -14.10 -15.45 32.91
N LEU A 2 -13.33 -14.38 32.61
CA LEU A 2 -13.77 -13.35 31.64
C LEU A 2 -14.00 -13.89 30.21
N ILE A 3 -13.12 -14.78 29.77
CA ILE A 3 -13.14 -15.36 28.43
C ILE A 3 -14.37 -16.26 28.17
N SER A 4 -14.95 -16.91 29.20
CA SER A 4 -16.12 -17.78 29.01
C SER A 4 -17.42 -16.99 28.83
N LYS A 5 -17.58 -15.86 29.57
CA LYS A 5 -18.77 -15.01 29.46
C LYS A 5 -18.86 -14.26 28.12
N VAL A 6 -17.73 -13.77 27.61
CA VAL A 6 -17.69 -13.02 26.33
C VAL A 6 -18.02 -13.90 25.11
N ARG A 7 -17.86 -15.24 25.22
CA ARG A 7 -18.04 -16.18 24.11
C ARG A 7 -19.51 -16.55 23.81
N GLU A 8 -20.38 -16.58 24.81
CA GLU A 8 -21.75 -17.11 24.65
C GLU A 8 -22.78 -16.05 24.24
N ASP A 9 -22.47 -14.76 24.44
CA ASP A 9 -23.42 -13.64 24.27
C ASP A 9 -23.17 -12.75 23.03
N ALA A 10 -22.19 -13.08 22.18
CA ALA A 10 -21.89 -12.26 21.00
C ALA A 10 -22.96 -12.43 19.91
N ASP A 11 -23.64 -11.34 19.56
CA ASP A 11 -24.59 -11.31 18.45
C ASP A 11 -23.85 -11.26 17.10
N LEU A 12 -22.71 -10.58 17.06
CA LEU A 12 -21.83 -10.43 15.90
C LEU A 12 -20.44 -11.00 16.18
N LEU A 13 -19.96 -11.88 15.31
CA LEU A 13 -18.54 -12.26 15.25
C LEU A 13 -17.87 -11.56 14.08
N VAL A 14 -16.77 -10.84 14.34
CA VAL A 14 -15.89 -10.31 13.31
C VAL A 14 -14.61 -11.13 13.29
N VAL A 15 -14.27 -11.69 12.12
CA VAL A 15 -13.09 -12.54 11.92
C VAL A 15 -12.03 -11.74 11.17
N GLY A 16 -10.92 -11.44 11.85
CA GLY A 16 -9.84 -10.61 11.37
C GLY A 16 -9.81 -9.24 12.05
N GLY A 17 -8.66 -8.86 12.59
CA GLY A 17 -8.35 -7.59 13.24
C GLY A 17 -7.61 -6.62 12.34
N GLY A 18 -7.74 -6.78 11.02
CA GLY A 18 -7.28 -5.80 10.02
C GLY A 18 -8.12 -4.52 9.99
N PRO A 19 -7.80 -3.58 9.08
CA PRO A 19 -8.58 -2.34 8.92
C PRO A 19 -10.06 -2.62 8.68
N ALA A 20 -10.38 -3.58 7.82
CA ALA A 20 -11.76 -3.98 7.54
C ALA A 20 -12.49 -4.51 8.76
N GLY A 21 -11.90 -5.47 9.48
CA GLY A 21 -12.54 -6.05 10.65
C GLY A 21 -12.68 -5.06 11.81
N LEU A 22 -11.66 -4.24 12.08
CA LEU A 22 -11.76 -3.18 13.09
C LEU A 22 -12.81 -2.14 12.69
N GLY A 23 -12.86 -1.71 11.43
CA GLY A 23 -13.90 -0.83 10.91
C GLY A 23 -15.31 -1.39 11.09
N ALA A 24 -15.51 -2.68 10.75
CA ALA A 24 -16.78 -3.36 10.93
C ALA A 24 -17.20 -3.43 12.40
N ALA A 25 -16.26 -3.81 13.27
CA ALA A 25 -16.53 -3.95 14.69
C ALA A 25 -16.87 -2.60 15.35
N ILE A 26 -16.14 -1.54 15.02
CA ILE A 26 -16.39 -0.18 15.53
C ILE A 26 -17.81 0.29 15.15
N GLU A 27 -18.18 0.18 13.87
CA GLU A 27 -19.48 0.68 13.41
C GLU A 27 -20.65 -0.13 13.97
N ALA A 28 -20.50 -1.46 14.09
CA ALA A 28 -21.52 -2.30 14.69
C ALA A 28 -21.65 -2.07 16.21
N GLY A 29 -20.53 -1.94 16.93
CA GLY A 29 -20.51 -1.69 18.37
C GLY A 29 -21.14 -0.35 18.74
N ARG A 30 -20.81 0.73 18.00
CA ARG A 30 -21.42 2.06 18.16
C ARG A 30 -22.94 2.06 17.95
N ARG A 31 -23.46 1.07 17.23
CA ARG A 31 -24.88 0.88 16.93
C ARG A 31 -25.53 -0.19 17.81
N GLY A 32 -24.93 -0.50 18.95
CA GLY A 32 -25.52 -1.34 19.99
C GLY A 32 -25.40 -2.85 19.77
N ALA A 33 -24.66 -3.31 18.76
CA ALA A 33 -24.41 -4.75 18.60
C ALA A 33 -23.43 -5.25 19.66
N ARG A 34 -23.66 -6.46 20.20
CA ARG A 34 -22.67 -7.16 21.04
C ARG A 34 -21.64 -7.84 20.14
N VAL A 35 -20.49 -7.17 19.95
CA VAL A 35 -19.47 -7.60 19.00
C VAL A 35 -18.31 -8.33 19.69
N LEU A 36 -17.96 -9.49 19.14
CA LEU A 36 -16.70 -10.17 19.39
C LEU A 36 -15.83 -10.10 18.13
N LEU A 37 -14.65 -9.48 18.22
CA LEU A 37 -13.64 -9.53 17.18
C LEU A 37 -12.56 -10.53 17.57
N VAL A 38 -12.20 -11.42 16.64
CA VAL A 38 -11.10 -12.39 16.81
C VAL A 38 -10.04 -12.18 15.73
N ASP A 39 -8.76 -12.31 16.11
CA ASP A 39 -7.64 -12.26 15.18
C ASP A 39 -6.59 -13.30 15.58
N GLU A 40 -5.96 -13.96 14.59
CA GLU A 40 -4.96 -14.99 14.85
C GLU A 40 -3.60 -14.44 15.29
N HIS A 41 -3.30 -13.18 14.96
CA HIS A 41 -2.08 -12.51 15.37
C HIS A 41 -2.20 -11.96 16.79
N ASN A 42 -1.05 -11.71 17.41
CA ASN A 42 -0.95 -11.15 18.76
C ASN A 42 -1.00 -9.60 18.77
N ARG A 43 -1.22 -8.95 17.63
CA ARG A 43 -1.29 -7.49 17.46
C ARG A 43 -2.42 -7.12 16.50
N PRO A 44 -3.13 -6.00 16.74
CA PRO A 44 -4.18 -5.52 15.86
C PRO A 44 -3.60 -4.89 14.58
N GLY A 45 -4.47 -4.65 13.60
CA GLY A 45 -4.18 -3.89 12.38
C GLY A 45 -3.95 -4.75 11.15
N GLY A 46 -3.96 -6.08 11.24
CA GLY A 46 -3.68 -6.96 10.09
C GLY A 46 -2.30 -6.63 9.51
N GLN A 47 -2.19 -6.38 8.21
CA GLN A 47 -0.87 -6.02 7.64
C GLN A 47 -0.33 -4.66 8.13
N LEU A 48 -1.16 -3.77 8.71
CA LEU A 48 -0.74 -2.44 9.16
C LEU A 48 0.37 -2.49 10.22
N PHE A 49 0.40 -3.49 11.11
CA PHE A 49 1.43 -3.52 12.17
C PHE A 49 2.85 -3.70 11.61
N LYS A 50 2.99 -4.18 10.37
CA LYS A 50 4.25 -4.30 9.64
C LYS A 50 4.61 -3.02 8.86
N GLN A 51 3.66 -2.09 8.69
CA GLN A 51 3.83 -0.90 7.88
C GLN A 51 4.45 0.24 8.69
N ILE A 52 5.76 0.39 8.56
CA ILE A 52 6.51 1.52 9.14
C ILE A 52 6.46 2.78 8.26
N HIS A 53 6.04 2.68 6.99
CA HIS A 53 5.92 3.85 6.10
C HIS A 53 4.64 4.65 6.41
N LYS A 54 4.59 5.90 5.93
CA LYS A 54 3.38 6.74 6.06
C LYS A 54 2.30 6.28 5.09
N PHE A 55 1.08 6.17 5.61
CA PHE A 55 -0.06 5.65 4.89
C PHE A 55 -0.55 6.61 3.79
N PHE A 56 -0.86 6.08 2.61
CA PHE A 56 -1.52 6.80 1.52
C PHE A 56 -3.03 6.85 1.72
N GLY A 57 -3.71 7.81 1.09
CA GLY A 57 -5.16 7.92 1.14
C GLY A 57 -5.63 9.29 1.62
N SER A 58 -6.86 9.33 2.11
CA SER A 58 -7.42 10.55 2.68
C SER A 58 -7.14 10.69 4.17
N HIS A 59 -7.16 11.92 4.67
CA HIS A 59 -7.10 12.20 6.11
C HIS A 59 -8.16 11.45 6.93
N ALA A 60 -9.34 11.18 6.35
CA ALA A 60 -10.40 10.37 6.98
C ALA A 60 -9.98 8.90 7.24
N HIS A 61 -8.90 8.45 6.62
CA HIS A 61 -8.25 7.15 6.81
C HIS A 61 -6.88 7.27 7.48
N TYR A 62 -6.63 8.37 8.20
CA TYR A 62 -5.38 8.64 8.93
C TYR A 62 -4.13 8.73 8.04
N ALA A 63 -4.30 9.06 6.75
CA ALA A 63 -3.19 9.21 5.81
C ALA A 63 -2.14 10.21 6.32
N GLY A 64 -0.86 9.88 6.11
CA GLY A 64 0.28 10.58 6.71
C GLY A 64 0.75 10.01 8.07
N SER A 65 -0.04 9.15 8.72
CA SER A 65 0.38 8.37 9.90
C SER A 65 1.06 7.06 9.51
N ARG A 66 1.82 6.44 10.41
CA ARG A 66 2.42 5.11 10.11
C ARG A 66 1.37 4.01 10.34
N GLY A 67 1.39 2.96 9.53
CA GLY A 67 0.35 1.92 9.59
C GLY A 67 0.21 1.28 10.98
N PHE A 68 1.32 0.99 11.67
CA PHE A 68 1.25 0.40 13.01
C PHE A 68 0.56 1.31 14.05
N GLU A 69 0.63 2.63 13.87
CA GLU A 69 -0.07 3.60 14.72
C GLU A 69 -1.58 3.58 14.45
N ILE A 70 -1.97 3.43 13.17
CA ILE A 70 -3.36 3.30 12.75
C ILE A 70 -3.98 2.03 13.35
N GLY A 71 -3.28 0.89 13.30
CA GLY A 71 -3.75 -0.35 13.90
C GLY A 71 -4.00 -0.23 15.41
N ASN A 72 -3.09 0.45 16.14
CA ASN A 72 -3.27 0.70 17.57
C ASN A 72 -4.43 1.65 17.85
N ARG A 73 -4.60 2.71 17.05
CA ARG A 73 -5.72 3.64 17.18
C ARG A 73 -7.05 2.93 16.97
N LEU A 74 -7.18 2.15 15.91
CA LEU A 74 -8.40 1.40 15.61
C LEU A 74 -8.74 0.38 16.71
N LEU A 75 -7.74 -0.24 17.36
CA LEU A 75 -7.99 -1.10 18.52
C LEU A 75 -8.57 -0.33 19.72
N ILE A 76 -8.07 0.89 19.98
CA ILE A 76 -8.62 1.76 21.02
C ILE A 76 -10.06 2.13 20.68
N ASP A 77 -10.29 2.61 19.45
CA ASP A 77 -11.62 3.01 18.98
C ASP A 77 -12.63 1.84 19.05
N ALA A 78 -12.19 0.61 18.78
CA ALA A 78 -13.03 -0.59 18.92
C ALA A 78 -13.41 -0.86 20.38
N ARG A 79 -12.46 -0.74 21.32
CA ARG A 79 -12.74 -0.91 22.75
C ARG A 79 -13.68 0.17 23.28
N ASP A 80 -13.49 1.40 22.86
CA ASP A 80 -14.36 2.53 23.22
C ASP A 80 -15.77 2.35 22.67
N ALA A 81 -15.92 1.66 21.53
CA ALA A 81 -17.20 1.24 20.96
C ALA A 81 -17.83 0.00 21.65
N GLY A 82 -17.24 -0.50 22.74
CA GLY A 82 -17.75 -1.66 23.49
C GLY A 82 -17.44 -3.02 22.87
N VAL A 83 -16.54 -3.09 21.88
CA VAL A 83 -16.15 -4.34 21.20
C VAL A 83 -15.26 -5.17 22.12
N SER A 84 -15.60 -6.45 22.25
CA SER A 84 -14.70 -7.43 22.86
C SER A 84 -13.69 -7.94 21.82
N VAL A 85 -12.39 -7.77 22.08
CA VAL A 85 -11.33 -8.15 21.13
C VAL A 85 -10.48 -9.28 21.70
N LEU A 86 -10.39 -10.39 20.98
CA LEU A 86 -9.52 -11.54 21.30
C LEU A 86 -8.45 -11.72 20.21
N LEU A 87 -7.23 -11.33 20.54
CA LEU A 87 -6.04 -11.61 19.74
C LEU A 87 -5.54 -13.03 20.00
N SER A 88 -4.59 -13.52 19.21
CA SER A 88 -4.06 -14.89 19.30
C SER A 88 -5.16 -15.96 19.29
N THR A 89 -6.24 -15.71 18.56
CA THR A 89 -7.43 -16.56 18.46
C THR A 89 -7.71 -16.87 17.00
N LYS A 90 -7.50 -18.14 16.61
CA LYS A 90 -7.66 -18.59 15.23
C LYS A 90 -9.05 -19.15 14.99
N VAL A 91 -9.71 -18.74 13.92
CA VAL A 91 -10.93 -19.41 13.45
C VAL A 91 -10.52 -20.66 12.66
N LEU A 92 -10.93 -21.83 13.14
CA LEU A 92 -10.65 -23.11 12.50
C LEU A 92 -11.65 -23.46 11.41
N GLY A 93 -12.87 -22.96 11.53
CA GLY A 93 -13.92 -23.25 10.56
C GLY A 93 -15.26 -22.62 10.93
N ILE A 94 -16.10 -22.49 9.91
CA ILE A 94 -17.48 -22.03 9.99
C ILE A 94 -18.38 -23.08 9.34
N PHE A 95 -19.53 -23.34 9.95
CA PHE A 95 -20.54 -24.29 9.47
C PHE A 95 -21.72 -23.55 8.81
N PRO A 96 -22.50 -24.20 7.94
CA PRO A 96 -23.65 -23.57 7.26
C PRO A 96 -24.69 -22.95 8.21
N ASP A 97 -24.82 -23.45 9.44
CA ASP A 97 -25.71 -22.90 10.46
C ASP A 97 -25.09 -21.76 11.30
N ARG A 98 -24.03 -21.12 10.78
CA ARG A 98 -23.23 -20.04 11.40
C ARG A 98 -22.52 -20.40 12.70
N ARG A 99 -22.39 -21.68 13.03
CA ARG A 99 -21.48 -22.10 14.11
C ARG A 99 -20.04 -21.85 13.68
N VAL A 100 -19.22 -21.29 14.57
CA VAL A 100 -17.81 -20.97 14.29
C VAL A 100 -16.94 -21.57 15.38
N SER A 101 -15.92 -22.32 14.97
CA SER A 101 -14.95 -22.94 15.88
C SER A 101 -13.70 -22.07 16.01
N LEU A 102 -13.36 -21.73 17.26
CA LEU A 102 -12.25 -20.87 17.63
C LEU A 102 -11.20 -21.70 18.38
N LEU A 103 -9.95 -21.63 17.94
CA LEU A 103 -8.79 -22.07 18.71
C LEU A 103 -8.23 -20.87 19.49
N THR A 104 -8.36 -20.92 20.81
CA THR A 104 -7.93 -19.85 21.70
C THR A 104 -6.68 -20.27 22.47
N ASP A 105 -5.70 -19.36 22.57
CA ASP A 105 -4.41 -19.59 23.23
C ASP A 105 -3.66 -20.82 22.67
N GLY A 106 -3.93 -21.20 21.41
CA GLY A 106 -3.33 -22.35 20.74
C GLY A 106 -3.71 -23.73 21.28
N GLN A 107 -4.56 -23.81 22.31
CA GLN A 107 -4.79 -25.06 23.05
C GLN A 107 -6.27 -25.42 23.22
N LYS A 108 -7.16 -24.44 23.27
CA LYS A 108 -8.58 -24.68 23.58
C LYS A 108 -9.46 -24.39 22.38
N VAL A 109 -10.22 -25.40 21.95
CA VAL A 109 -11.26 -25.23 20.92
C VAL A 109 -12.59 -24.90 21.59
N VAL A 110 -13.25 -23.82 21.15
CA VAL A 110 -14.62 -23.49 21.53
C VAL A 110 -15.44 -23.14 20.30
N THR A 111 -16.65 -23.67 20.23
CA THR A 111 -17.62 -23.34 19.18
C THR A 111 -18.64 -22.34 19.72
N ILE A 112 -18.87 -21.28 18.96
CA ILE A 112 -19.89 -20.26 19.24
C ILE A 112 -20.90 -20.22 18.09
N LYS A 113 -22.07 -19.65 18.33
CA LYS A 113 -23.12 -19.49 17.31
C LYS A 113 -23.62 -18.04 17.30
N PRO A 114 -22.88 -17.12 16.66
CA PRO A 114 -23.34 -15.74 16.50
C PRO A 114 -24.56 -15.67 15.57
N ARG A 115 -25.30 -14.57 15.68
CA ARG A 115 -26.45 -14.30 14.80
C ARG A 115 -26.00 -13.81 13.43
N ALA A 116 -24.88 -13.09 13.37
CA ALA A 116 -24.22 -12.66 12.14
C ALA A 116 -22.69 -12.79 12.23
N VAL A 117 -22.02 -12.86 11.08
CA VAL A 117 -20.55 -12.98 10.96
C VAL A 117 -20.03 -12.02 9.90
N VAL A 118 -18.96 -11.26 10.20
CA VAL A 118 -18.18 -10.52 9.20
C VAL A 118 -16.85 -11.23 8.99
N LEU A 119 -16.58 -11.66 7.76
CA LEU A 119 -15.32 -12.25 7.34
C LEU A 119 -14.40 -11.16 6.76
N ALA A 120 -13.42 -10.74 7.55
CA ALA A 120 -12.40 -9.76 7.19
C ALA A 120 -11.00 -10.41 7.22
N THR A 121 -10.89 -11.60 6.65
CA THR A 121 -9.72 -12.49 6.67
C THR A 121 -8.53 -12.00 5.84
N GLY A 122 -8.71 -10.94 5.05
CA GLY A 122 -7.66 -10.36 4.24
C GLY A 122 -7.30 -11.20 3.02
N GLY A 123 -6.04 -11.14 2.61
CA GLY A 123 -5.48 -11.90 1.48
C GLY A 123 -4.06 -12.38 1.74
N GLY A 124 -3.61 -13.34 0.93
CA GLY A 124 -2.27 -13.93 0.96
C GLY A 124 -1.45 -13.57 -0.26
N GLU A 125 -0.12 -13.57 -0.10
CA GLU A 125 0.82 -13.32 -1.19
C GLU A 125 0.85 -14.46 -2.20
N ARG A 126 1.03 -14.14 -3.48
CA ARG A 126 1.29 -15.13 -4.51
C ARG A 126 2.77 -15.47 -4.57
N GLY A 127 3.07 -16.75 -4.70
CA GLY A 127 4.38 -17.20 -5.18
C GLY A 127 4.46 -17.13 -6.70
N ALA A 128 5.67 -17.28 -7.23
CA ALA A 128 5.93 -17.53 -8.64
C ALA A 128 6.77 -18.81 -8.77
N SER A 129 6.52 -19.59 -9.82
CA SER A 129 7.28 -20.81 -10.12
C SER A 129 8.22 -20.56 -11.29
N PHE A 130 9.51 -20.70 -11.03
CA PHE A 130 10.60 -20.54 -12.00
C PHE A 130 11.81 -21.35 -11.50
N PRO A 131 12.74 -21.83 -12.35
CA PRO A 131 13.90 -22.58 -11.88
C PRO A 131 14.63 -21.90 -10.71
N GLY A 132 14.85 -22.64 -9.62
CA GLY A 132 15.47 -22.11 -8.39
C GLY A 132 14.54 -21.39 -7.41
N TRP A 133 13.23 -21.29 -7.67
CA TRP A 133 12.27 -20.61 -6.78
C TRP A 133 12.15 -21.17 -5.36
N THR A 134 12.67 -22.37 -5.11
CA THR A 134 12.69 -23.05 -3.81
C THR A 134 14.00 -22.86 -3.03
N LEU A 135 14.99 -22.16 -3.61
CA LEU A 135 16.25 -21.88 -2.93
C LEU A 135 16.04 -20.98 -1.70
N PRO A 136 16.74 -21.25 -0.58
CA PRO A 136 16.83 -20.29 0.51
C PRO A 136 17.29 -18.92 0.00
N GLY A 137 16.59 -17.85 0.37
CA GLY A 137 16.80 -16.51 -0.18
C GLY A 137 15.70 -16.07 -1.16
N VAL A 138 14.91 -16.99 -1.72
CA VAL A 138 13.66 -16.65 -2.41
C VAL A 138 12.54 -16.52 -1.37
N ILE A 139 12.01 -15.31 -1.20
CA ILE A 139 10.97 -15.01 -0.20
C ILE A 139 9.90 -14.07 -0.77
N THR A 140 8.72 -14.00 -0.17
CA THR A 140 7.72 -12.99 -0.53
C THR A 140 8.01 -11.63 0.11
N ALA A 141 7.48 -10.57 -0.47
CA ALA A 141 7.72 -9.21 0.00
C ALA A 141 7.17 -8.95 1.42
N GLY A 142 6.05 -9.56 1.79
CA GLY A 142 5.48 -9.53 3.14
C GLY A 142 6.28 -10.35 4.14
N ALA A 143 6.94 -11.43 3.72
CA ALA A 143 7.94 -12.12 4.53
C ALA A 143 9.16 -11.20 4.77
N ALA A 144 9.67 -10.55 3.72
CA ALA A 144 10.77 -9.57 3.83
C ALA A 144 10.42 -8.43 4.81
N GLN A 145 9.20 -7.87 4.74
CA GLN A 145 8.72 -6.90 5.72
C GLN A 145 8.67 -7.47 7.14
N THR A 146 8.28 -8.73 7.30
CA THR A 146 8.21 -9.35 8.62
C THR A 146 9.60 -9.47 9.23
N PHE A 147 10.59 -9.95 8.47
CA PHE A 147 11.99 -9.96 8.89
C PHE A 147 12.47 -8.55 9.29
N CYS A 148 12.37 -7.58 8.40
CA CYS A 148 12.92 -6.24 8.64
C CYS A 148 12.17 -5.43 9.69
N ASN A 149 10.84 -5.32 9.56
CA ASN A 149 10.07 -4.33 10.32
C ASN A 149 9.66 -4.87 11.69
N ILE A 150 9.48 -6.18 11.83
CA ILE A 150 9.05 -6.82 13.07
C ILE A 150 10.23 -7.41 13.82
N HIS A 151 11.03 -8.25 13.14
CA HIS A 151 12.14 -8.95 13.77
C HIS A 151 13.46 -8.19 13.75
N ARG A 152 13.55 -7.08 13.00
CA ARG A 152 14.76 -6.26 12.86
C ARG A 152 15.96 -7.06 12.31
N VAL A 153 15.67 -7.99 11.41
CA VAL A 153 16.65 -8.82 10.72
C VAL A 153 16.52 -8.57 9.22
N LEU A 154 17.63 -8.36 8.52
CA LEU A 154 17.61 -8.28 7.06
C LEU A 154 17.38 -9.69 6.48
N PRO A 155 16.51 -9.85 5.47
CA PRO A 155 16.35 -11.13 4.77
C PRO A 155 17.60 -11.54 3.98
N GLY A 156 18.40 -10.55 3.57
CA GLY A 156 19.70 -10.65 2.92
C GLY A 156 20.30 -9.26 2.72
N LYS A 157 21.54 -9.18 2.25
CA LYS A 157 22.25 -7.91 2.02
C LYS A 157 22.03 -7.37 0.61
N ARG A 158 21.93 -8.23 -0.40
CA ARG A 158 21.83 -7.87 -1.82
C ARG A 158 20.55 -8.42 -2.43
N VAL A 159 19.55 -7.56 -2.57
CA VAL A 159 18.18 -7.97 -2.86
C VAL A 159 17.79 -7.61 -4.30
N VAL A 160 17.24 -8.56 -5.03
CA VAL A 160 16.45 -8.29 -6.25
C VAL A 160 14.97 -8.39 -5.89
N MET A 161 14.17 -7.44 -6.38
CA MET A 161 12.72 -7.42 -6.16
C MET A 161 11.99 -7.72 -7.47
N MET A 162 11.19 -8.78 -7.50
CA MET A 162 10.32 -9.12 -8.62
C MET A 162 8.93 -8.50 -8.43
N GLY A 163 8.58 -7.53 -9.25
CA GLY A 163 7.34 -6.77 -9.24
C GLY A 163 7.54 -5.32 -8.78
N SER A 164 6.96 -4.38 -9.53
CA SER A 164 7.00 -2.94 -9.25
C SER A 164 5.64 -2.35 -8.86
N GLY A 165 4.68 -3.20 -8.45
CA GLY A 165 3.45 -2.74 -7.80
C GLY A 165 3.73 -2.00 -6.48
N ASN A 166 2.70 -1.39 -5.89
CA ASN A 166 2.82 -0.62 -4.63
C ASN A 166 3.57 -1.40 -3.53
N VAL A 167 3.27 -2.69 -3.36
CA VAL A 167 3.98 -3.56 -2.41
C VAL A 167 5.47 -3.64 -2.73
N GLY A 168 5.85 -4.01 -3.96
CA GLY A 168 7.25 -4.15 -4.36
C GLY A 168 8.06 -2.87 -4.15
N LEU A 169 7.53 -1.72 -4.58
CA LEU A 169 8.17 -0.42 -4.42
C LEU A 169 8.33 -0.01 -2.95
N ILE A 170 7.29 -0.21 -2.13
CA ILE A 170 7.33 0.17 -0.70
C ILE A 170 8.27 -0.76 0.09
N VAL A 171 8.26 -2.06 -0.21
CA VAL A 171 9.12 -3.03 0.47
C VAL A 171 10.59 -2.79 0.09
N ALA A 172 10.88 -2.57 -1.19
CA ALA A 172 12.21 -2.18 -1.64
C ALA A 172 12.70 -0.92 -0.92
N TYR A 173 11.83 0.08 -0.80
CA TYR A 173 12.13 1.29 -0.04
C TYR A 173 12.49 0.97 1.42
N GLN A 174 11.67 0.16 2.10
CA GLN A 174 11.93 -0.24 3.50
C GLN A 174 13.21 -1.06 3.67
N LEU A 175 13.56 -1.90 2.70
CA LEU A 175 14.82 -2.63 2.68
C LEU A 175 16.02 -1.68 2.60
N LEU A 176 15.95 -0.65 1.74
CA LEU A 176 16.96 0.41 1.68
C LEU A 176 17.08 1.17 3.01
N GLN A 177 15.96 1.44 3.69
CA GLN A 177 15.97 2.08 5.02
C GLN A 177 16.60 1.18 6.09
N ALA A 178 16.43 -0.14 5.97
CA ALA A 178 17.00 -1.12 6.87
C ALA A 178 18.50 -1.40 6.60
N GLY A 179 19.06 -0.85 5.52
CA GLY A 179 20.47 -0.96 5.16
C GLY A 179 20.78 -2.02 4.11
N ALA A 180 19.79 -2.73 3.57
CA ALA A 180 20.03 -3.64 2.44
C ALA A 180 20.37 -2.86 1.16
N ASP A 181 21.11 -3.50 0.26
CA ASP A 181 21.35 -3.03 -1.10
C ASP A 181 20.34 -3.68 -2.05
N VAL A 182 19.31 -2.92 -2.42
CA VAL A 182 18.37 -3.38 -3.45
C VAL A 182 19.02 -3.13 -4.81
N ILE A 183 19.37 -4.22 -5.50
CA ILE A 183 20.16 -4.19 -6.74
C ILE A 183 19.30 -3.74 -7.92
N ALA A 184 18.07 -4.24 -8.00
CA ALA A 184 17.11 -3.89 -9.05
C ALA A 184 15.68 -4.29 -8.63
N LEU A 185 14.71 -3.58 -9.20
CA LEU A 185 13.34 -4.08 -9.32
C LEU A 185 13.13 -4.59 -10.75
N VAL A 186 12.35 -5.65 -10.91
CA VAL A 186 12.09 -6.30 -12.20
C VAL A 186 10.58 -6.32 -12.42
N GLU A 187 10.10 -5.75 -13.52
CA GLU A 187 8.68 -5.62 -13.83
C GLU A 187 8.40 -6.12 -15.24
N ALA A 188 7.43 -7.04 -15.36
CA ALA A 188 7.10 -7.66 -16.64
C ALA A 188 6.38 -6.68 -17.57
N LYS A 189 5.60 -5.75 -17.03
CA LYS A 189 4.98 -4.67 -17.81
C LYS A 189 6.03 -3.69 -18.31
N GLU A 190 5.70 -3.01 -19.40
CA GLU A 190 6.54 -1.92 -19.96
C GLU A 190 6.62 -0.69 -19.05
N GLU A 191 5.68 -0.57 -18.09
CA GLU A 191 5.59 0.51 -17.12
C GLU A 191 5.65 0.04 -15.66
N ILE A 192 5.97 0.95 -14.74
CA ILE A 192 5.91 0.70 -13.30
C ILE A 192 4.46 0.46 -12.88
N GLY A 193 4.20 -0.69 -12.25
CA GLY A 193 2.84 -1.11 -11.90
C GLY A 193 2.22 -0.40 -10.68
N GLY A 194 3.03 0.26 -9.84
CA GLY A 194 2.59 1.02 -8.68
C GLY A 194 2.60 2.54 -8.90
N TYR A 195 2.37 3.30 -7.83
CA TYR A 195 2.39 4.76 -7.91
C TYR A 195 3.78 5.29 -8.24
N GLN A 196 3.87 6.20 -9.21
CA GLN A 196 5.13 6.79 -9.70
C GLN A 196 5.88 7.57 -8.64
N VAL A 197 5.18 8.14 -7.65
CA VAL A 197 5.84 8.76 -6.49
C VAL A 197 6.65 7.74 -5.67
N HIS A 198 6.26 6.47 -5.64
CA HIS A 198 7.05 5.40 -5.04
C HIS A 198 8.20 4.96 -5.97
N GLY A 199 7.94 4.81 -7.27
CA GLY A 199 8.98 4.55 -8.28
C GLY A 199 10.10 5.58 -8.21
N SER A 200 9.74 6.86 -8.17
CA SER A 200 10.67 7.98 -8.04
C SER A 200 11.51 7.92 -6.77
N LYS A 201 11.02 7.39 -5.65
CA LYS A 201 11.87 7.22 -4.45
C LYS A 201 12.97 6.20 -4.67
N ILE A 202 12.63 5.10 -5.33
CA ILE A 202 13.55 4.00 -5.64
C ILE A 202 14.61 4.46 -6.62
N LEU A 203 14.19 5.13 -7.71
CA LEU A 203 15.09 5.69 -8.71
C LEU A 203 16.03 6.75 -8.11
N ARG A 204 15.51 7.71 -7.32
CA ARG A 204 16.35 8.71 -6.62
C ARG A 204 17.35 8.09 -5.63
N ALA A 205 17.09 6.89 -5.14
CA ALA A 205 18.03 6.14 -4.29
C ALA A 205 19.12 5.40 -5.09
N GLY A 206 19.10 5.51 -6.43
CA GLY A 206 20.04 4.88 -7.35
C GLY A 206 19.73 3.42 -7.63
N VAL A 207 18.47 2.98 -7.44
CA VAL A 207 18.04 1.61 -7.70
C VAL A 207 17.29 1.55 -9.03
N PRO A 208 17.78 0.78 -10.02
CA PRO A 208 17.11 0.65 -11.31
C PRO A 208 15.80 -0.15 -11.19
N ILE A 209 14.85 0.18 -12.06
CA ILE A 209 13.61 -0.57 -12.25
C ILE A 209 13.58 -1.04 -13.70
N CYS A 210 13.79 -2.34 -13.92
CA CYS A 210 13.81 -2.97 -15.23
C CYS A 210 12.38 -3.36 -15.64
N THR A 211 11.68 -2.47 -16.35
CA THR A 211 10.39 -2.78 -16.98
C THR A 211 10.57 -3.62 -18.25
N GLY A 212 9.53 -4.33 -18.67
CA GLY A 212 9.60 -5.30 -19.77
C GLY A 212 10.53 -6.47 -19.50
N HIS A 213 10.79 -6.80 -18.22
CA HIS A 213 11.66 -7.91 -17.83
C HIS A 213 10.99 -8.79 -16.76
N THR A 214 11.32 -10.08 -16.73
CA THR A 214 10.91 -11.00 -15.66
C THR A 214 12.12 -11.73 -15.09
N VAL A 215 11.94 -12.37 -13.94
CA VAL A 215 12.92 -13.33 -13.42
C VAL A 215 12.75 -14.64 -14.16
N LYS A 216 13.84 -15.08 -14.80
CA LYS A 216 13.94 -16.36 -15.50
C LYS A 216 14.28 -17.49 -14.54
N GLU A 217 15.31 -17.29 -13.73
CA GLU A 217 15.75 -18.27 -12.74
C GLU A 217 16.53 -17.64 -11.58
N ALA A 218 16.56 -18.33 -10.44
CA ALA A 218 17.49 -18.06 -9.35
C ALA A 218 18.54 -19.19 -9.30
N ARG A 219 19.81 -18.83 -9.14
CA ARG A 219 20.92 -19.77 -9.12
C ARG A 219 21.68 -19.68 -7.80
N GLY A 220 22.22 -20.81 -7.39
CA GLY A 220 23.10 -20.93 -6.24
C GLY A 220 23.13 -22.35 -5.70
N SER A 221 24.09 -22.62 -4.83
CA SER A 221 24.36 -23.98 -4.34
C SER A 221 23.49 -24.37 -3.14
N THR A 222 23.41 -23.46 -2.16
CA THR A 222 22.72 -23.66 -0.87
C THR A 222 21.71 -22.56 -0.57
N HIS A 223 21.85 -21.42 -1.23
CA HIS A 223 21.01 -20.25 -1.17
C HIS A 223 21.12 -19.51 -2.51
N VAL A 224 20.32 -18.47 -2.71
CA VAL A 224 20.44 -17.59 -3.88
C VAL A 224 21.82 -16.91 -3.85
N GLU A 225 22.55 -17.00 -4.96
CA GLU A 225 23.83 -16.30 -5.19
C GLU A 225 23.72 -15.38 -6.43
N GLU A 226 22.83 -15.72 -7.35
CA GLU A 226 22.58 -15.00 -8.60
C GLU A 226 21.10 -15.08 -8.99
N VAL A 227 20.56 -13.97 -9.52
CA VAL A 227 19.22 -13.91 -10.12
C VAL A 227 19.37 -13.57 -11.60
N VAL A 228 18.81 -14.40 -12.46
CA VAL A 228 18.81 -14.19 -13.91
C VAL A 228 17.49 -13.59 -14.33
N ILE A 229 17.55 -12.44 -15.00
CA ILE A 229 16.39 -11.77 -15.58
C ILE A 229 16.45 -11.85 -17.10
N ALA A 230 15.30 -11.79 -17.76
CA ALA A 230 15.19 -11.75 -19.22
C ALA A 230 14.13 -10.72 -19.63
N ALA A 231 14.30 -10.11 -20.80
CA ALA A 231 13.25 -9.28 -21.39
C ALA A 231 12.04 -10.17 -21.74
N VAL A 232 10.84 -9.59 -21.72
CA VAL A 232 9.61 -10.26 -22.12
C VAL A 232 8.95 -9.56 -23.31
N ASP A 233 8.25 -10.33 -24.12
CA ASP A 233 7.41 -9.80 -25.20
C ASP A 233 6.03 -9.34 -24.69
N ALA A 234 5.18 -8.87 -25.60
CA ALA A 234 3.82 -8.44 -25.28
C ALA A 234 2.92 -9.55 -24.67
N SER A 235 3.29 -10.82 -24.83
CA SER A 235 2.61 -11.97 -24.22
C SER A 235 3.15 -12.32 -22.82
N CYS A 236 4.09 -11.51 -22.30
CA CYS A 236 4.88 -11.79 -21.09
C CYS A 236 5.74 -13.06 -21.20
N SER A 237 6.10 -13.47 -22.42
CA SER A 237 7.02 -14.60 -22.65
C SER A 237 8.46 -14.11 -22.73
N GLU A 238 9.40 -14.88 -22.15
CA GLU A 238 10.82 -14.55 -22.19
C GLU A 238 11.36 -14.49 -23.62
N ILE A 239 12.17 -13.47 -23.91
CA ILE A 239 12.89 -13.31 -25.18
C ILE A 239 14.28 -13.94 -25.03
N PRO A 240 14.58 -15.07 -25.71
CA PRO A 240 15.88 -15.73 -25.59
C PRO A 240 17.04 -14.83 -26.04
N GLY A 241 18.17 -14.92 -25.33
CA GLY A 241 19.38 -14.13 -25.62
C GLY A 241 19.41 -12.75 -24.95
N THR A 242 18.36 -12.38 -24.21
CA THR A 242 18.27 -11.11 -23.47
C THR A 242 18.61 -11.25 -21.98
N GLU A 243 19.11 -12.43 -21.58
CA GLU A 243 19.38 -12.75 -20.19
C GLU A 243 20.46 -11.86 -19.58
N LYS A 244 20.20 -11.36 -18.37
CA LYS A 244 21.16 -10.62 -17.55
C LYS A 244 21.26 -11.26 -16.18
N SER A 245 22.47 -11.45 -15.71
CA SER A 245 22.74 -12.07 -14.41
C SER A 245 23.05 -10.99 -13.37
N LEU A 246 22.32 -11.02 -12.25
CA LEU A 246 22.45 -10.09 -11.15
C LEU A 246 22.94 -10.82 -9.91
N GLN A 247 24.09 -10.42 -9.38
CA GLN A 247 24.65 -10.97 -8.15
C GLN A 247 23.82 -10.49 -6.94
N ALA A 248 23.18 -11.43 -6.25
CA ALA A 248 22.21 -11.17 -5.19
C ALA A 248 22.09 -12.37 -4.25
N ASP A 249 21.88 -12.12 -2.96
CA ASP A 249 21.68 -13.17 -1.96
C ASP A 249 20.21 -13.40 -1.60
N THR A 250 19.31 -12.57 -2.14
CA THR A 250 17.88 -12.63 -1.88
C THR A 250 17.08 -12.19 -3.10
N LEU A 251 16.02 -12.95 -3.40
CA LEU A 251 15.00 -12.60 -4.37
C LEU A 251 13.65 -12.44 -3.65
N CYS A 252 13.16 -11.20 -3.62
CA CYS A 252 11.86 -10.87 -3.04
C CYS A 252 10.77 -10.90 -4.10
N LEU A 253 9.68 -11.62 -3.84
CA LEU A 253 8.53 -11.76 -4.74
C LEU A 253 7.39 -10.82 -4.33
N ALA A 254 7.02 -9.92 -5.21
CA ALA A 254 5.88 -9.00 -5.09
C ALA A 254 4.91 -9.17 -6.29
N VAL A 255 4.54 -10.42 -6.59
CA VAL A 255 3.82 -10.83 -7.81
C VAL A 255 2.29 -10.92 -7.64
N GLY A 256 1.75 -10.09 -6.76
CA GLY A 256 0.31 -9.99 -6.50
C GLY A 256 -0.18 -10.77 -5.29
N LEU A 257 -1.48 -10.64 -5.01
CA LEU A 257 -2.16 -11.21 -3.85
C LEU A 257 -3.37 -12.05 -4.28
N THR A 258 -3.84 -12.89 -3.38
CA THR A 258 -5.09 -13.67 -3.49
C THR A 258 -5.95 -13.41 -2.27
N SER A 259 -7.27 -13.27 -2.45
CA SER A 259 -8.21 -13.19 -1.34
C SER A 259 -8.12 -14.45 -0.47
N ASP A 260 -8.31 -14.33 0.86
CA ASP A 260 -8.55 -15.48 1.73
C ASP A 260 -10.06 -15.75 1.85
N GLN A 261 -10.56 -16.54 0.91
CA GLN A 261 -11.97 -16.92 0.80
C GLN A 261 -12.33 -18.22 1.53
N ARG A 262 -11.37 -18.88 2.22
CA ARG A 262 -11.57 -20.25 2.73
C ARG A 262 -12.75 -20.37 3.70
N LEU A 263 -12.90 -19.43 4.63
CA LEU A 263 -14.04 -19.44 5.56
C LEU A 263 -15.37 -19.19 4.83
N ALA A 264 -15.40 -18.30 3.84
CA ALA A 264 -16.59 -18.08 3.03
C ALA A 264 -16.96 -19.35 2.24
N THR A 265 -15.97 -20.06 1.70
CA THR A 265 -16.18 -21.37 1.04
C THR A 265 -16.77 -22.40 2.01
N MET A 266 -16.22 -22.52 3.22
CA MET A 266 -16.74 -23.44 4.24
C MET A 266 -18.18 -23.11 4.67
N ALA A 267 -18.53 -21.83 4.68
CA ALA A 267 -19.89 -21.37 4.97
C ALA A 267 -20.89 -21.65 3.84
N GLY A 268 -20.43 -22.09 2.67
CA GLY A 268 -21.25 -22.29 1.48
C GLY A 268 -21.56 -20.98 0.73
N CYS A 269 -20.79 -19.91 0.98
CA CYS A 269 -20.94 -18.67 0.22
C CYS A 269 -20.59 -18.91 -1.25
N ARG A 270 -21.41 -18.36 -2.14
CA ARG A 270 -21.15 -18.34 -3.57
C ARG A 270 -19.86 -17.55 -3.85
N LEU A 271 -19.01 -18.11 -4.71
CA LEU A 271 -17.79 -17.46 -5.16
C LEU A 271 -17.96 -16.92 -6.59
N CYS A 272 -17.14 -15.94 -6.96
CA CYS A 272 -17.00 -15.44 -8.31
C CYS A 272 -15.53 -15.20 -8.66
N PHE A 273 -15.21 -15.25 -9.95
CA PHE A 273 -13.87 -14.95 -10.46
C PHE A 273 -13.80 -13.49 -10.93
N SER A 274 -12.80 -12.76 -10.44
CA SER A 274 -12.51 -11.39 -10.85
C SER A 274 -10.98 -11.19 -10.90
N PRO A 275 -10.39 -11.05 -12.09
CA PRO A 275 -8.94 -10.87 -12.23
C PRO A 275 -8.46 -9.55 -11.58
N GLU A 276 -9.25 -8.47 -11.66
CA GLU A 276 -8.92 -7.18 -11.04
C GLU A 276 -8.87 -7.22 -9.49
N PHE A 277 -9.44 -8.24 -8.86
CA PHE A 277 -9.42 -8.44 -7.40
C PHE A 277 -8.57 -9.62 -6.93
N GLY A 278 -7.65 -10.09 -7.77
CA GLY A 278 -6.75 -11.16 -7.37
C GLY A 278 -7.37 -12.56 -7.49
N GLY A 279 -8.41 -12.74 -8.32
CA GLY A 279 -8.94 -14.04 -8.73
C GLY A 279 -10.29 -14.37 -8.08
N THR A 280 -10.36 -15.51 -7.40
CA THR A 280 -11.63 -15.98 -6.81
C THR A 280 -11.92 -15.26 -5.50
N ILE A 281 -13.12 -14.68 -5.38
CA ILE A 281 -13.59 -13.96 -4.20
C ILE A 281 -15.04 -14.38 -3.85
N PRO A 282 -15.52 -14.15 -2.61
CA PRO A 282 -16.93 -14.31 -2.29
C PRO A 282 -17.78 -13.26 -2.99
N TRP A 283 -18.90 -13.69 -3.59
CA TRP A 283 -19.92 -12.77 -4.06
C TRP A 283 -20.50 -11.99 -2.89
N HIS A 284 -20.79 -10.71 -3.11
CA HIS A 284 -21.38 -9.82 -2.11
C HIS A 284 -22.22 -8.70 -2.73
N ASP A 285 -23.23 -8.24 -1.99
CA ASP A 285 -24.11 -7.14 -2.38
C ASP A 285 -23.55 -5.75 -1.99
N LYS A 286 -24.36 -4.70 -2.14
CA LYS A 286 -24.00 -3.31 -1.76
C LYS A 286 -23.80 -3.09 -0.25
N ASN A 287 -24.27 -4.02 0.59
CA ASN A 287 -24.06 -4.01 2.04
C ASN A 287 -22.87 -4.91 2.44
N LEU A 288 -22.21 -5.49 1.44
CA LEU A 288 -21.21 -6.55 1.55
C LEU A 288 -21.71 -7.83 2.21
N GLU A 289 -23.03 -8.07 2.16
CA GLU A 289 -23.63 -9.34 2.55
C GLU A 289 -23.40 -10.37 1.43
N THR A 290 -22.97 -11.56 1.81
CA THR A 290 -22.74 -12.67 0.88
C THR A 290 -24.05 -13.30 0.43
N SER A 291 -23.97 -14.36 -0.38
CA SER A 291 -25.14 -15.17 -0.73
C SER A 291 -25.76 -15.94 0.45
N ILE A 292 -25.14 -15.91 1.64
CA ILE A 292 -25.66 -16.54 2.85
C ILE A 292 -26.09 -15.43 3.82
N PRO A 293 -27.40 -15.28 4.10
CA PRO A 293 -27.89 -14.24 5.00
C PRO A 293 -27.23 -14.27 6.38
N GLY A 294 -26.81 -13.09 6.84
CA GLY A 294 -26.08 -12.88 8.07
C GLY A 294 -24.58 -13.20 7.99
N ILE A 295 -24.03 -13.49 6.79
CA ILE A 295 -22.59 -13.58 6.57
C ILE A 295 -22.16 -12.47 5.62
N PHE A 296 -21.24 -11.64 6.07
CA PHE A 296 -20.69 -10.50 5.35
C PHE A 296 -19.20 -10.73 5.06
N VAL A 297 -18.67 -10.06 4.03
CA VAL A 297 -17.23 -10.07 3.69
C VAL A 297 -16.72 -8.65 3.55
N ALA A 298 -15.46 -8.37 3.91
CA ALA A 298 -14.92 -7.02 3.78
C ALA A 298 -13.40 -6.99 3.57
N GLY A 299 -12.92 -5.94 2.91
CA GLY A 299 -11.51 -5.72 2.62
C GLY A 299 -10.98 -6.71 1.59
N ASP A 300 -9.71 -7.07 1.69
CA ASP A 300 -9.05 -7.95 0.71
C ASP A 300 -9.73 -9.32 0.54
N CYS A 301 -10.54 -9.77 1.52
CA CYS A 301 -11.40 -10.95 1.37
C CYS A 301 -12.49 -10.73 0.30
N ALA A 302 -13.10 -9.54 0.29
CA ALA A 302 -14.08 -9.10 -0.71
C ALA A 302 -13.42 -8.61 -2.03
N GLY A 303 -12.10 -8.60 -2.10
CA GLY A 303 -11.31 -8.28 -3.30
C GLY A 303 -10.08 -7.44 -2.97
N ILE A 304 -8.94 -7.78 -3.56
CA ILE A 304 -7.65 -7.16 -3.25
C ILE A 304 -7.63 -5.67 -3.64
N GLU A 305 -7.49 -4.79 -2.65
CA GLU A 305 -7.39 -3.35 -2.84
C GLU A 305 -6.39 -2.73 -1.83
N GLU A 306 -6.61 -1.48 -1.45
CA GLU A 306 -5.78 -0.73 -0.51
C GLU A 306 -6.45 -0.68 0.88
N ALA A 307 -5.68 -0.49 1.95
CA ALA A 307 -6.20 -0.59 3.32
C ALA A 307 -7.24 0.48 3.70
N ASN A 308 -7.28 1.62 3.00
CA ASN A 308 -8.33 2.64 3.09
C ASN A 308 -9.66 2.11 2.54
N THR A 309 -9.65 1.50 1.35
CA THR A 309 -10.81 0.78 0.80
C THR A 309 -11.26 -0.29 1.78
N ALA A 310 -10.33 -1.08 2.31
CA ALA A 310 -10.65 -2.13 3.26
C ALA A 310 -11.33 -1.59 4.53
N LEU A 311 -10.87 -0.45 5.07
CA LEU A 311 -11.50 0.17 6.24
C LEU A 311 -12.95 0.59 5.96
N ASP A 312 -13.21 1.21 4.80
CA ASP A 312 -14.55 1.65 4.41
C ASP A 312 -15.49 0.50 4.07
N GLU A 313 -15.00 -0.54 3.41
CA GLU A 313 -15.75 -1.79 3.23
C GLU A 313 -16.09 -2.44 4.57
N GLY A 314 -15.14 -2.44 5.51
CA GLY A 314 -15.36 -2.86 6.88
C GLY A 314 -16.51 -2.10 7.53
N ARG A 315 -16.48 -0.78 7.47
CA ARG A 315 -17.55 0.08 8.01
C ARG A 315 -18.91 -0.26 7.41
N ILE A 316 -19.00 -0.43 6.08
CA ILE A 316 -20.24 -0.83 5.39
C ILE A 316 -20.73 -2.19 5.89
N ALA A 317 -19.86 -3.20 5.94
CA ALA A 317 -20.22 -4.54 6.43
C ALA A 317 -20.69 -4.53 7.90
N GLY A 318 -20.05 -3.72 8.75
CA GLY A 318 -20.46 -3.54 10.15
C GLY A 318 -21.84 -2.91 10.29
N ILE A 319 -22.13 -1.87 9.49
CA ILE A 319 -23.44 -1.22 9.45
C ILE A 319 -24.51 -2.18 8.89
N GLY A 320 -24.18 -2.93 7.84
CA GLY A 320 -25.02 -3.99 7.28
C GLY A 320 -25.35 -5.07 8.31
N ALA A 321 -24.35 -5.55 9.05
CA ALA A 321 -24.53 -6.53 10.11
C ALA A 321 -25.39 -6.00 11.27
N ALA A 322 -25.20 -4.74 11.68
CA ALA A 322 -26.05 -4.09 12.69
C ALA A 322 -27.53 -4.04 12.28
N CYS A 323 -27.79 -3.72 11.00
CA CYS A 323 -29.14 -3.76 10.43
C CYS A 323 -29.72 -5.19 10.43
N ALA A 324 -28.95 -6.19 10.02
CA ALA A 324 -29.37 -7.59 10.03
C ALA A 324 -29.66 -8.12 11.46
N LEU A 325 -28.96 -7.59 12.46
CA LEU A 325 -29.20 -7.88 13.88
C LEU A 325 -30.40 -7.12 14.47
N ARG A 326 -30.98 -6.18 13.70
CA ARG A 326 -32.07 -5.27 14.08
C ARG A 326 -31.71 -4.29 15.19
N THR A 327 -30.44 -3.88 15.28
CA THR A 327 -30.04 -2.83 16.21
C THR A 327 -30.24 -1.42 15.63
N ILE A 328 -30.36 -1.33 14.30
CA ILE A 328 -30.73 -0.12 13.56
C ILE A 328 -31.80 -0.43 12.52
N SER A 329 -32.43 0.61 11.99
CA SER A 329 -33.39 0.51 10.87
C SER A 329 -32.69 0.46 9.50
N GLU A 330 -33.42 0.00 8.48
CA GLU A 330 -32.93 0.03 7.09
C GLU A 330 -32.66 1.46 6.60
N ALA A 331 -33.50 2.42 6.99
CA ALA A 331 -33.31 3.84 6.63
C ALA A 331 -32.03 4.42 7.26
N GLU A 332 -31.73 4.06 8.50
CA GLU A 332 -30.49 4.46 9.16
C GLU A 332 -29.26 3.82 8.51
N ARG A 333 -29.35 2.54 8.12
CA ARG A 333 -28.30 1.85 7.36
C ARG A 333 -28.00 2.58 6.04
N GLU A 334 -29.03 2.93 5.28
CA GLU A 334 -28.88 3.61 3.99
C GLU A 334 -28.24 4.99 4.15
N ALA A 335 -28.72 5.79 5.10
CA ALA A 335 -28.13 7.10 5.39
C ALA A 335 -26.65 6.98 5.80
N ALA A 336 -26.32 6.04 6.69
CA ALA A 336 -24.96 5.89 7.20
C ALA A 336 -23.97 5.33 6.17
N THR A 337 -24.43 4.54 5.20
CA THR A 337 -23.57 3.94 4.17
C THR A 337 -23.40 4.82 2.94
N ALA A 338 -24.32 5.77 2.66
CA ALA A 338 -24.24 6.65 1.50
C ALA A 338 -22.92 7.44 1.44
N GLU A 339 -22.55 8.13 2.52
CA GLU A 339 -21.30 8.91 2.58
C GLU A 339 -20.04 8.03 2.48
N ILE A 340 -20.13 6.79 2.95
CA ILE A 340 -19.02 5.83 2.87
C ILE A 340 -18.87 5.33 1.43
N TRP A 341 -19.96 5.06 0.73
CA TRP A 341 -19.95 4.70 -0.68
C TRP A 341 -19.42 5.82 -1.56
N ASP A 342 -19.77 7.08 -1.30
CA ASP A 342 -19.23 8.23 -2.02
C ASP A 342 -17.71 8.31 -1.86
N ARG A 343 -17.22 8.20 -0.62
CA ARG A 343 -15.78 8.18 -0.33
C ARG A 343 -15.08 6.99 -0.97
N LEU A 344 -15.69 5.80 -0.94
CA LEU A 344 -15.13 4.59 -1.55
C LEU A 344 -15.06 4.72 -3.08
N ASN A 345 -16.06 5.36 -3.69
CA ASN A 345 -16.08 5.67 -5.11
C ASN A 345 -15.01 6.69 -5.49
N ASP A 346 -14.74 7.68 -4.63
CA ASP A 346 -13.62 8.60 -4.81
C ASP A 346 -12.26 7.88 -4.74
N LEU A 347 -12.10 6.93 -3.81
CA LEU A 347 -10.90 6.09 -3.71
C LEU A 347 -10.72 5.20 -4.95
N ARG A 348 -11.81 4.78 -5.58
CA ARG A 348 -11.83 4.00 -6.82
C ARG A 348 -11.96 4.87 -8.08
N SER A 349 -11.69 6.17 -7.98
CA SER A 349 -11.60 7.06 -9.14
C SER A 349 -10.19 7.07 -9.73
N GLY A 350 -10.03 7.72 -10.88
CA GLY A 350 -8.72 7.86 -11.56
C GLY A 350 -8.23 6.59 -12.24
N SER A 351 -7.03 6.68 -12.81
CA SER A 351 -6.38 5.64 -13.61
C SER A 351 -6.25 4.30 -12.87
N PHE A 352 -5.89 4.35 -11.58
CA PHE A 352 -5.70 3.15 -10.74
C PHE A 352 -7.00 2.58 -10.13
N GLY A 353 -8.06 3.38 -10.04
CA GLY A 353 -9.30 3.02 -9.37
C GLY A 353 -10.40 2.49 -10.29
N THR A 354 -10.47 3.02 -11.52
CA THR A 354 -11.60 2.81 -12.43
C THR A 354 -11.87 1.33 -12.71
N ARG A 355 -10.81 0.54 -12.96
CA ARG A 355 -10.94 -0.92 -13.20
C ARG A 355 -11.57 -1.65 -12.02
N ARG A 356 -11.17 -1.28 -10.79
CA ARG A 356 -11.72 -1.86 -9.55
C ARG A 356 -13.17 -1.44 -9.34
N ARG A 357 -13.50 -0.16 -9.58
CA ARG A 357 -14.89 0.32 -9.52
C ARG A 357 -15.80 -0.52 -10.42
N MET A 358 -15.43 -0.67 -11.70
CA MET A 358 -16.19 -1.47 -12.66
C MET A 358 -16.31 -2.94 -12.23
N GLY A 359 -15.23 -3.52 -11.70
CA GLY A 359 -15.24 -4.87 -11.14
C GLY A 359 -16.25 -5.05 -10.00
N LYS A 360 -16.30 -4.11 -9.04
CA LYS A 360 -17.25 -4.12 -7.93
C LYS A 360 -18.69 -3.97 -8.39
N GLU A 361 -18.94 -3.05 -9.32
CA GLU A 361 -20.26 -2.90 -9.94
C GLU A 361 -20.71 -4.20 -10.65
N ARG A 362 -19.80 -4.87 -11.37
CA ARG A 362 -20.09 -6.17 -12.01
C ARG A 362 -20.45 -7.26 -11.00
N ILE A 363 -19.71 -7.36 -9.89
CA ILE A 363 -19.99 -8.32 -8.82
C ILE A 363 -21.40 -8.08 -8.27
N MET A 364 -21.72 -6.83 -7.91
CA MET A 364 -23.02 -6.48 -7.31
C MET A 364 -24.19 -6.68 -8.28
N ARG A 365 -24.00 -6.40 -9.58
CA ARG A 365 -25.04 -6.57 -10.62
C ARG A 365 -25.36 -8.02 -10.94
N SER A 366 -24.44 -8.96 -10.71
CA SER A 366 -24.64 -10.38 -11.02
C SER A 366 -25.74 -11.08 -10.20
N GLY A 367 -26.41 -10.35 -9.30
CA GLY A 367 -27.66 -10.75 -8.67
C GLY A 367 -27.56 -11.97 -7.76
N HIS A 368 -28.51 -12.09 -6.84
CA HIS A 368 -28.63 -13.28 -6.01
C HIS A 368 -29.16 -14.44 -6.88
N GLY A 369 -28.26 -15.16 -7.56
CA GLY A 369 -28.59 -16.41 -8.28
C GLY A 369 -28.21 -16.53 -9.76
N GLN A 370 -27.65 -15.52 -10.44
CA GLN A 370 -27.13 -15.71 -11.82
C GLN A 370 -25.64 -16.05 -11.79
N GLU A 371 -25.23 -17.23 -12.28
CA GLU A 371 -23.80 -17.57 -12.43
C GLU A 371 -23.07 -16.48 -13.23
N ILE A 372 -21.93 -16.00 -12.72
CA ILE A 372 -21.03 -15.17 -13.53
C ILE A 372 -20.33 -16.16 -14.45
N SER A 373 -20.77 -16.23 -15.70
CA SER A 373 -20.12 -17.07 -16.69
C SER A 373 -18.71 -16.54 -16.94
N CYS A 374 -17.73 -17.42 -17.05
CA CYS A 374 -16.35 -17.06 -17.35
C CYS A 374 -16.23 -16.33 -18.71
N SER A 375 -17.22 -16.48 -19.60
CA SER A 375 -17.33 -15.78 -20.89
C SER A 375 -17.54 -14.27 -20.77
N ASP A 376 -18.10 -13.77 -19.66
CA ASP A 376 -18.27 -12.32 -19.44
C ASP A 376 -16.95 -11.63 -19.04
N CYS A 377 -15.89 -12.40 -18.76
CA CYS A 377 -14.55 -11.89 -18.52
C CYS A 377 -13.79 -11.57 -19.82
N GLU A 378 -14.13 -12.25 -20.92
CA GLU A 378 -13.51 -12.03 -22.24
C GLU A 378 -14.13 -10.84 -22.99
N ALA A 379 -15.37 -10.49 -22.68
CA ALA A 379 -16.08 -9.36 -23.28
C ALA A 379 -15.66 -7.99 -22.71
N SER A 380 -15.02 -7.94 -21.54
CA SER A 380 -14.42 -6.71 -21.00
C SER A 380 -13.04 -6.46 -21.61
N GLY A 381 -13.06 -6.16 -22.92
CA GLY A 381 -12.05 -5.44 -23.69
C GLY A 381 -10.58 -5.66 -23.32
N THR A 382 -9.85 -6.30 -24.22
CA THR A 382 -8.52 -5.83 -24.61
C THR A 382 -8.58 -4.31 -24.78
N VAL A 383 -8.22 -3.57 -23.74
CA VAL A 383 -7.74 -2.19 -23.93
C VAL A 383 -6.42 -2.38 -24.64
N THR A 384 -6.44 -2.15 -25.95
CA THR A 384 -5.24 -2.04 -26.75
C THR A 384 -4.43 -0.88 -26.18
N ASP A 385 -3.40 -1.19 -25.40
CA ASP A 385 -2.29 -0.27 -25.23
C ASP A 385 -1.66 -0.10 -26.61
N ASN A 386 -1.60 1.14 -27.08
CA ASN A 386 -0.94 1.49 -28.33
C ASN A 386 0.56 1.25 -28.17
N THR A 387 1.01 0.05 -28.53
CA THR A 387 2.44 -0.30 -28.63
C THR A 387 2.90 -0.08 -30.06
N ASP A 388 3.49 1.09 -30.34
CA ASP A 388 4.35 1.26 -31.51
C ASP A 388 5.81 0.97 -31.12
N THR A 389 6.41 0.08 -31.90
CA THR A 389 7.70 -0.58 -31.73
C THR A 389 8.93 0.36 -31.65
N VAL A 390 9.89 0.05 -30.78
CA VAL A 390 11.29 0.51 -30.90
C VAL A 390 12.27 -0.62 -30.50
N PRO A 391 13.43 -0.78 -31.20
CA PRO A 391 14.30 -1.95 -31.06
C PRO A 391 15.29 -1.89 -29.88
N THR A 392 15.78 -3.09 -29.57
CA THR A 392 16.81 -3.50 -28.61
C THR A 392 18.14 -2.76 -28.71
N GLU A 393 18.67 -2.27 -27.57
CA GLU A 393 20.05 -2.47 -27.07
C GLU A 393 20.28 -1.65 -25.79
N SER A 394 20.84 -2.30 -24.76
CA SER A 394 20.99 -1.81 -23.36
C SER A 394 19.67 -1.50 -22.64
N CYS A 395 19.64 -1.59 -21.31
CA CYS A 395 18.45 -1.24 -20.52
C CYS A 395 18.02 0.19 -20.93
N PRO A 396 16.83 0.43 -21.50
CA PRO A 396 16.54 1.69 -22.15
C PRO A 396 16.59 2.83 -21.12
N ASP A 397 17.54 3.74 -21.32
CA ASP A 397 17.44 5.14 -20.90
C ASP A 397 16.26 5.78 -21.65
N SER A 398 15.01 5.46 -21.30
CA SER A 398 13.81 6.23 -21.70
C SER A 398 12.50 5.57 -21.25
N PHE A 399 12.24 5.63 -19.93
CA PHE A 399 11.02 6.33 -19.51
C PHE A 399 11.48 7.63 -18.88
N LEU A 400 11.77 8.62 -19.74
CA LEU A 400 11.91 9.99 -19.28
C LEU A 400 10.51 10.43 -18.86
N ILE A 401 10.17 10.22 -17.59
CA ILE A 401 9.27 11.13 -16.89
C ILE A 401 9.89 12.50 -17.13
N GLY A 402 9.27 13.33 -17.99
CA GLY A 402 9.81 14.64 -18.32
C GLY A 402 10.16 15.38 -17.03
N ASP A 403 11.23 16.18 -17.07
CA ASP A 403 11.55 17.08 -15.95
C ASP A 403 10.60 18.31 -15.96
N ASP A 404 9.34 18.09 -16.36
CA ASP A 404 8.32 19.07 -16.74
C ASP A 404 7.81 19.90 -15.56
N HIS A 405 8.36 19.65 -14.36
CA HIS A 405 8.06 20.36 -13.14
C HIS A 405 9.36 20.85 -12.48
N PRO A 406 10.06 21.83 -13.09
CA PRO A 406 11.17 22.47 -12.42
C PRO A 406 10.64 23.11 -11.12
N PRO A 407 11.38 23.04 -10.01
CA PRO A 407 11.02 23.75 -8.80
C PRO A 407 11.02 25.25 -9.07
N VAL A 408 9.82 25.85 -9.14
CA VAL A 408 9.66 27.29 -9.31
C VAL A 408 9.62 27.94 -7.93
N GLY A 409 10.66 28.70 -7.60
CA GLY A 409 10.74 29.52 -6.39
C GLY A 409 10.28 30.95 -6.65
N LYS A 410 10.00 31.71 -5.57
CA LYS A 410 9.88 33.18 -5.63
C LYS A 410 11.08 33.80 -4.92
N GLY A 411 12.24 33.78 -5.57
CA GLY A 411 13.46 34.43 -5.10
C GLY A 411 13.97 33.90 -3.75
N LYS A 412 14.05 34.78 -2.74
CA LYS A 412 14.72 34.52 -1.45
C LYS A 412 13.93 33.65 -0.47
N LYS A 413 12.62 33.50 -0.65
CA LYS A 413 11.75 32.76 0.27
C LYS A 413 11.61 31.30 -0.19
N PRO A 414 11.80 30.31 0.70
CA PRO A 414 11.53 28.92 0.37
C PRO A 414 10.04 28.68 0.17
N VAL A 415 9.66 27.98 -0.90
CA VAL A 415 8.29 27.56 -1.19
C VAL A 415 8.23 26.04 -1.37
N ALA A 416 7.05 25.45 -1.13
CA ALA A 416 6.86 24.04 -1.43
C ALA A 416 6.85 23.80 -2.94
N VAL A 417 7.35 22.66 -3.38
CA VAL A 417 7.27 22.21 -4.77
C VAL A 417 6.79 20.77 -4.76
N PHE A 418 5.90 20.43 -5.68
CA PHE A 418 5.23 19.14 -5.78
C PHE A 418 5.72 18.40 -7.03
N TYR A 419 6.03 17.12 -6.86
CA TYR A 419 6.40 16.18 -7.90
C TYR A 419 5.38 15.03 -7.97
N CYS A 420 4.12 15.33 -7.65
CA CYS A 420 3.01 14.42 -7.88
C CYS A 420 2.55 14.61 -9.32
N ASP A 421 2.69 13.57 -10.15
CA ASP A 421 2.39 13.58 -11.59
C ASP A 421 1.25 12.62 -11.97
N GLN A 422 0.66 11.93 -10.99
CA GLN A 422 -0.43 10.98 -11.18
C GLN A 422 -1.66 11.31 -10.34
N ASP A 423 -2.81 10.86 -10.83
CA ASP A 423 -4.13 11.02 -10.23
C ASP A 423 -4.39 10.01 -9.09
N ILE A 424 -3.56 10.08 -8.03
CA ILE A 424 -3.59 9.17 -6.88
C ILE A 424 -4.50 9.74 -5.78
N PRO A 425 -5.36 8.93 -5.13
CA PRO A 425 -6.30 9.42 -4.11
C PRO A 425 -5.61 9.77 -2.78
N CYS A 426 -4.97 10.93 -2.67
CA CYS A 426 -4.10 11.30 -1.55
C CYS A 426 -4.14 12.79 -1.19
N ASN A 427 -4.55 13.17 0.04
CA ASN A 427 -4.63 14.57 0.48
C ASN A 427 -3.90 15.01 1.79
N PRO A 428 -2.93 14.27 2.40
CA PRO A 428 -2.26 14.71 3.62
C PRO A 428 -1.64 16.11 3.54
N CYS A 429 -1.14 16.51 2.36
CA CYS A 429 -0.50 17.80 2.17
C CYS A 429 -1.46 18.99 2.36
N ILE A 430 -2.73 18.85 1.94
CA ILE A 430 -3.76 19.86 2.13
C ILE A 430 -4.07 20.00 3.63
N SER A 431 -4.38 18.89 4.29
CA SER A 431 -4.76 18.88 5.70
C SER A 431 -3.65 19.39 6.62
N ALA A 432 -2.39 19.24 6.23
CA ALA A 432 -1.25 19.74 7.00
C ALA A 432 -0.93 21.23 6.78
N CYS A 433 -1.52 21.89 5.77
CA CYS A 433 -1.21 23.27 5.42
C CYS A 433 -1.91 24.26 6.37
N PRO A 434 -1.19 25.02 7.21
CA PRO A 434 -1.81 25.91 8.20
C PRO A 434 -2.42 27.18 7.58
N VAL A 435 -2.11 27.45 6.32
CA VAL A 435 -2.48 28.69 5.60
C VAL A 435 -3.34 28.41 4.37
N GLY A 436 -3.76 27.16 4.14
CA GLY A 436 -4.63 26.81 3.02
C GLY A 436 -4.00 27.00 1.63
N ALA A 437 -2.67 27.10 1.53
CA ALA A 437 -1.97 27.35 0.27
C ALA A 437 -2.00 26.19 -0.75
N ILE A 438 -2.54 25.02 -0.38
CA ILE A 438 -2.51 23.81 -1.23
C ILE A 438 -3.94 23.41 -1.55
N THR A 439 -4.24 23.22 -2.84
CA THR A 439 -5.55 22.81 -3.33
C THR A 439 -5.44 21.55 -4.20
N MET A 440 -6.50 20.75 -4.25
CA MET A 440 -6.67 19.65 -5.20
C MET A 440 -8.06 19.79 -5.82
N THR A 441 -8.14 19.82 -7.14
CA THR A 441 -9.41 19.94 -7.88
C THR A 441 -9.46 18.91 -9.00
N PRO A 442 -10.65 18.34 -9.33
CA PRO A 442 -11.95 18.48 -8.65
C PRO A 442 -12.22 17.42 -7.56
N SER A 443 -11.32 16.45 -7.36
CA SER A 443 -11.53 15.27 -6.50
C SER A 443 -10.30 14.98 -5.62
N LEU A 444 -10.40 13.95 -4.78
CA LEU A 444 -9.27 13.40 -4.00
C LEU A 444 -8.11 12.90 -4.89
N THR A 445 -8.36 12.62 -6.17
CA THR A 445 -7.36 12.21 -7.16
C THR A 445 -6.75 13.37 -7.93
N GLY A 446 -7.17 14.63 -7.68
CA GLY A 446 -6.60 15.80 -8.35
C GLY A 446 -5.13 16.02 -8.02
N ILE A 447 -4.33 16.47 -9.00
CA ILE A 447 -2.91 16.83 -8.77
C ILE A 447 -2.85 18.08 -7.87
N PRO A 448 -2.06 18.06 -6.77
CA PRO A 448 -1.98 19.18 -5.84
C PRO A 448 -1.36 20.41 -6.49
N ARG A 449 -2.01 21.57 -6.30
CA ARG A 449 -1.53 22.88 -6.74
C ARG A 449 -1.20 23.75 -5.54
N LEU A 450 -0.13 24.54 -5.67
CA LEU A 450 0.31 25.47 -4.64
C LEU A 450 0.05 26.92 -5.04
N ASP A 451 -0.60 27.66 -4.14
CA ASP A 451 -0.51 29.11 -4.11
C ASP A 451 0.80 29.54 -3.42
N SER A 452 1.77 29.92 -4.23
CA SER A 452 3.10 30.34 -3.77
C SER A 452 3.10 31.63 -2.94
N ASP A 453 2.09 32.50 -3.09
CA ASP A 453 1.99 33.74 -2.33
C ASP A 453 1.55 33.48 -0.88
N LEU A 454 0.64 32.53 -0.70
CA LEU A 454 0.21 32.07 0.61
C LEU A 454 1.24 31.16 1.30
N CYS A 455 2.04 30.42 0.52
CA CYS A 455 2.99 29.43 1.07
C CYS A 455 4.02 30.09 2.02
N THR A 456 4.11 29.64 3.27
CA THR A 456 5.07 30.17 4.25
C THR A 456 6.44 29.49 4.23
N GLY A 457 6.60 28.40 3.48
CA GLY A 457 7.82 27.59 3.50
C GLY A 457 8.03 26.79 4.79
N CYS A 458 6.98 26.52 5.57
CA CYS A 458 7.09 25.89 6.89
C CYS A 458 7.47 24.40 6.89
N GLY A 459 7.33 23.69 5.76
CA GLY A 459 7.74 22.29 5.64
C GLY A 459 6.80 21.22 6.21
N ARG A 460 5.60 21.59 6.69
CA ARG A 460 4.64 20.62 7.25
C ARG A 460 4.16 19.60 6.22
N CYS A 461 3.86 20.04 5.00
CA CYS A 461 3.44 19.17 3.91
C CYS A 461 4.51 18.13 3.51
N LEU A 462 5.80 18.48 3.56
CA LEU A 462 6.91 17.54 3.33
C LEU A 462 6.88 16.39 4.32
N SER A 463 6.70 16.72 5.61
CA SER A 463 6.82 15.75 6.69
C SER A 463 5.70 14.72 6.67
N VAL A 464 4.50 15.10 6.21
CA VAL A 464 3.34 14.19 6.11
C VAL A 464 3.24 13.47 4.77
N CYS A 465 4.00 13.88 3.75
CA CYS A 465 3.90 13.35 2.40
C CYS A 465 4.29 11.87 2.37
N PRO A 466 3.36 10.94 2.10
CA PRO A 466 3.68 9.53 2.08
C PRO A 466 4.49 9.15 0.83
N GLY A 467 4.39 9.93 -0.26
CA GLY A 467 5.16 9.77 -1.49
C GLY A 467 6.54 10.45 -1.48
N GLN A 468 6.89 11.24 -0.45
CA GLN A 468 8.11 12.08 -0.45
C GLN A 468 8.29 12.83 -1.78
N ALA A 469 7.18 13.31 -2.34
CA ALA A 469 7.10 14.02 -3.61
C ALA A 469 7.05 15.54 -3.41
N ILE A 470 7.27 16.02 -2.17
CA ILE A 470 7.25 17.44 -1.85
C ILE A 470 8.63 17.82 -1.33
N VAL A 471 9.13 18.96 -1.79
CA VAL A 471 10.38 19.58 -1.34
C VAL A 471 10.14 21.04 -0.97
N LEU A 472 11.04 21.65 -0.20
CA LEU A 472 11.10 23.11 -0.08
C LEU A 472 12.24 23.60 -0.94
N PHE A 473 11.93 24.44 -1.91
CA PHE A 473 12.89 25.02 -2.80
C PHE A 473 13.04 26.52 -2.51
N ARG A 474 14.28 26.98 -2.42
CA ARG A 474 14.65 28.39 -2.41
C ARG A 474 15.58 28.64 -3.58
N GLU A 475 15.15 29.51 -4.48
CA GLU A 475 15.90 29.83 -5.69
C GLU A 475 17.14 30.66 -5.38
N GLU A 476 16.99 31.71 -4.57
CA GLU A 476 18.09 32.61 -4.20
C GLU A 476 18.65 32.27 -2.81
N TYR A 477 19.82 31.64 -2.79
CA TYR A 477 20.65 31.48 -1.61
C TYR A 477 22.07 32.00 -1.89
N GLY A 478 22.46 33.08 -1.21
CA GLY A 478 23.70 33.79 -1.56
C GLY A 478 23.68 34.33 -2.99
N GLN A 479 24.85 34.48 -3.60
CA GLN A 479 24.98 35.07 -4.94
C GLN A 479 24.67 34.07 -6.07
N SER A 480 25.12 32.82 -5.97
CA SER A 480 25.08 31.84 -7.07
C SER A 480 24.47 30.49 -6.71
N GLN A 481 23.88 30.32 -5.52
CA GLN A 481 23.34 29.04 -5.07
C GLN A 481 21.82 29.05 -4.92
N SER A 482 21.26 27.85 -4.87
CA SER A 482 19.89 27.54 -4.48
C SER A 482 19.91 26.56 -3.30
N THR A 483 18.78 26.42 -2.60
CA THR A 483 18.65 25.37 -1.56
C THR A 483 17.45 24.49 -1.78
N LEU A 484 17.61 23.21 -1.46
CA LEU A 484 16.54 22.21 -1.50
C LEU A 484 16.44 21.54 -0.14
N THR A 485 15.24 21.48 0.42
CA THR A 485 14.94 20.68 1.62
C THR A 485 14.05 19.50 1.25
N PHE A 486 14.42 18.30 1.66
CA PHE A 486 13.70 17.06 1.38
C PHE A 486 13.72 16.12 2.58
N VAL A 487 12.86 15.11 2.55
CA VAL A 487 12.82 14.03 3.56
C VAL A 487 13.90 13.00 3.23
N TYR A 488 14.83 12.74 4.15
CA TYR A 488 15.88 11.73 4.01
C TYR A 488 15.73 10.69 5.12
N GLU A 489 15.15 9.53 4.81
CA GLU A 489 14.89 8.46 5.78
C GLU A 489 15.84 7.26 5.58
N TYR A 490 17.10 7.52 5.19
CA TYR A 490 18.14 6.50 5.07
C TYR A 490 19.22 6.70 6.14
N LEU A 491 19.97 5.65 6.42
CA LEU A 491 21.17 5.71 7.25
C LEU A 491 22.43 5.44 6.41
N PRO A 492 23.59 6.04 6.75
CA PRO A 492 23.75 7.07 7.79
C PRO A 492 23.17 8.43 7.36
N LEU A 493 22.77 9.25 8.33
CA LEU A 493 22.32 10.62 8.06
C LEU A 493 23.51 11.50 7.65
N PRO A 494 23.34 12.42 6.68
CA PRO A 494 24.35 13.42 6.41
C PRO A 494 24.53 14.37 7.60
N GLN A 495 25.69 15.02 7.67
CA GLN A 495 26.00 16.01 8.72
C GLN A 495 26.06 17.42 8.14
N LYS A 496 25.79 18.44 8.96
CA LYS A 496 25.95 19.84 8.54
C LYS A 496 27.42 20.12 8.16
N GLY A 497 27.64 20.80 7.04
CA GLY A 497 28.95 21.09 6.46
C GLY A 497 29.51 19.95 5.59
N GLU A 498 28.82 18.81 5.53
CA GLU A 498 29.24 17.70 4.69
C GLU A 498 29.05 18.01 3.21
N ARG A 499 30.03 17.63 2.38
CA ARG A 499 29.93 17.66 0.92
C ARG A 499 29.26 16.37 0.44
N VAL A 500 28.20 16.52 -0.34
CA VAL A 500 27.38 15.42 -0.86
C VAL A 500 27.19 15.58 -2.36
N ARG A 501 26.79 14.51 -3.05
CA ARG A 501 26.44 14.53 -4.47
C ARG A 501 24.93 14.77 -4.61
N ALA A 502 24.55 15.87 -5.26
CA ALA A 502 23.16 16.15 -5.59
C ALA A 502 22.76 15.36 -6.83
N VAL A 503 21.54 14.82 -6.82
CA VAL A 503 21.01 13.96 -7.88
C VAL A 503 19.68 14.47 -8.43
N ASP A 504 19.37 14.09 -9.65
CA ASP A 504 18.08 14.33 -10.29
C ASP A 504 16.97 13.35 -9.83
N ARG A 505 15.84 13.33 -10.54
CA ARG A 505 14.70 12.44 -10.26
C ARG A 505 15.04 10.96 -10.46
N PHE A 506 16.05 10.64 -11.26
CA PHE A 506 16.46 9.29 -11.62
C PHE A 506 17.68 8.80 -10.83
N GLY A 507 18.22 9.64 -9.93
CA GLY A 507 19.41 9.32 -9.15
C GLY A 507 20.72 9.63 -9.86
N ALA A 508 20.69 10.26 -11.05
CA ALA A 508 21.91 10.65 -11.75
C ALA A 508 22.57 11.85 -11.05
N VAL A 509 23.88 11.77 -10.84
CA VAL A 509 24.66 12.82 -10.18
C VAL A 509 24.78 14.04 -11.08
N LEU A 510 24.40 15.21 -10.56
CA LEU A 510 24.44 16.48 -11.28
C LEU A 510 25.60 17.37 -10.85
N CYS A 511 25.76 17.56 -9.53
CA CYS A 511 26.74 18.48 -8.98
C CYS A 511 27.08 18.14 -7.52
N ASN A 512 28.13 18.76 -7.01
CA ASN A 512 28.42 18.74 -5.58
C ASN A 512 27.50 19.73 -4.86
N ALA A 513 27.06 19.36 -3.66
CA ALA A 513 26.27 20.19 -2.78
C ALA A 513 26.84 20.16 -1.35
N GLU A 514 26.48 21.15 -0.55
CA GLU A 514 26.81 21.21 0.88
C GLU A 514 25.55 21.04 1.71
N VAL A 515 25.61 20.19 2.74
CA VAL A 515 24.52 20.03 3.69
C VAL A 515 24.52 21.20 4.66
N ILE A 516 23.57 22.12 4.51
CA ILE A 516 23.50 23.33 5.34
C ILE A 516 22.67 23.15 6.62
N ARG A 517 21.75 22.17 6.63
CA ARG A 517 20.90 21.88 7.79
C ARG A 517 20.40 20.43 7.76
N VAL A 518 20.39 19.81 8.93
CA VAL A 518 19.69 18.55 9.17
C VAL A 518 18.79 18.75 10.39
N SER A 519 17.53 18.35 10.30
CA SER A 519 16.58 18.47 11.41
C SER A 519 15.71 17.24 11.53
N GLN A 520 15.49 16.77 12.75
CA GLN A 520 14.61 15.66 13.07
C GLN A 520 13.86 15.99 14.36
N THR A 521 12.55 16.21 14.26
CA THR A 521 11.69 16.62 15.37
C THR A 521 10.49 15.69 15.50
N GLN A 522 9.81 15.74 16.65
CA GLN A 522 8.59 14.98 16.85
C GLN A 522 7.47 15.41 15.89
N GLN A 523 7.38 16.72 15.58
CA GLN A 523 6.41 17.26 14.60
C GLN A 523 6.64 16.70 13.18
N GLN A 524 7.85 16.24 12.87
CA GLN A 524 8.18 15.60 11.59
C GLN A 524 7.88 14.08 11.58
N ASN A 525 7.19 13.56 12.61
CA ASN A 525 7.06 12.12 12.87
C ASN A 525 8.42 11.39 12.79
N ARG A 526 9.44 12.05 13.37
CA ARG A 526 10.85 11.63 13.36
C ARG A 526 11.43 11.38 11.95
N SER A 527 10.83 11.96 10.91
CA SER A 527 11.36 11.88 9.53
C SER A 527 12.40 12.99 9.34
N PRO A 528 13.69 12.68 9.11
CA PRO A 528 14.70 13.71 8.99
C PRO A 528 14.48 14.58 7.75
N LEU A 529 14.56 15.90 7.92
CA LEU A 529 14.64 16.86 6.83
C LEU A 529 16.09 17.29 6.65
N VAL A 530 16.59 17.16 5.43
CA VAL A 530 17.94 17.59 5.02
C VAL A 530 17.79 18.76 4.07
N THR A 531 18.52 19.84 4.33
CA THR A 531 18.63 20.99 3.44
C THR A 531 20.04 21.05 2.88
N ILE A 532 20.14 21.11 1.55
CA ILE A 532 21.41 21.29 0.84
C ILE A 532 21.47 22.66 0.16
N ALA A 533 22.67 23.19 -0.02
CA ALA A 533 22.98 24.30 -0.91
C ALA A 533 23.81 23.78 -2.10
N TYR A 534 23.46 24.21 -3.31
CA TYR A 534 24.07 23.74 -4.56
C TYR A 534 24.07 24.86 -5.61
N ASP A 535 24.83 24.66 -6.68
CA ASP A 535 24.93 25.62 -7.77
C ASP A 535 23.56 25.84 -8.45
N ARG A 536 23.16 27.12 -8.57
CA ARG A 536 21.87 27.53 -9.15
C ARG A 536 21.72 27.08 -10.61
N LEU A 537 22.81 26.79 -11.32
CA LEU A 537 22.74 26.22 -12.67
C LEU A 537 21.91 24.93 -12.75
N TYR A 538 21.84 24.16 -11.65
CA TYR A 538 21.08 22.91 -11.57
C TYR A 538 19.78 23.04 -10.76
N ALA A 539 19.33 24.28 -10.50
CA ALA A 539 18.14 24.58 -9.70
C ALA A 539 16.90 23.81 -10.17
N ASP A 540 16.72 23.74 -11.49
CA ASP A 540 15.62 23.10 -12.18
C ASP A 540 15.70 21.57 -12.14
N ARG A 541 16.85 20.95 -11.89
CA ARG A 541 17.07 19.49 -12.01
C ARG A 541 17.35 18.75 -10.71
N VAL A 542 17.95 19.39 -9.71
CA VAL A 542 18.27 18.73 -8.42
C VAL A 542 16.98 18.36 -7.70
N ARG A 543 16.88 17.11 -7.24
CA ARG A 543 15.71 16.57 -6.50
C ARG A 543 16.07 15.93 -5.16
N PHE A 544 17.30 15.47 -5.01
CA PHE A 544 17.73 14.73 -3.83
C PHE A 544 19.26 14.75 -3.69
N ILE A 545 19.79 13.95 -2.76
CA ILE A 545 21.21 13.61 -2.70
C ILE A 545 21.37 12.11 -2.92
N GLU A 546 22.52 11.72 -3.45
CA GLU A 546 22.85 10.30 -3.56
C GLU A 546 22.76 9.61 -2.20
N ARG A 547 22.10 8.44 -2.17
CA ARG A 547 21.98 7.63 -0.96
C ARG A 547 23.37 7.16 -0.54
N LYS A 548 23.75 7.43 0.72
CA LYS A 548 24.93 6.81 1.33
C LYS A 548 24.72 5.31 1.49
N ARG A 549 25.73 4.53 1.10
CA ARG A 549 25.79 3.09 1.36
C ARG A 549 26.81 2.89 2.49
N GLU A 550 26.46 2.17 3.55
CA GLU A 550 27.49 1.67 4.46
C GLU A 550 28.28 0.59 3.72
N GLU A 551 29.60 0.59 3.86
CA GLU A 551 30.40 -0.58 3.48
C GLU A 551 30.04 -1.69 4.47
N LEU A 552 29.27 -2.68 4.00
CA LEU A 552 28.68 -3.78 4.79
C LEU A 552 29.57 -5.01 4.96
#